data_AF-A0A9X2KCX8-F1
#
_entry.id   AF-A0A9X2KCX8-F1
#
_cell.length_a   1.000
_cell.length_b   1.000
_cell.length_c   1.000
_cell.angle_alpha   90.00
_cell.angle_beta   90.00
_cell.angle_gamma   90.00
#
_symmetry.space_group_name_H-M   'P 1'
#
loop_
_entity.id
_entity.type
_entity.pdbx_description
1 polymer ?
#
loop_
_entity_poly.entity_id
_entity_poly.type
_entity_poly.pdbx_seq_one_letter_code
_entity_poly.pdbx_strand_id
1 'polypeptide(L)'
;MLITTPITAALLRGALDLERTAHGLLPHRLPARARAQSADGQLAMAESQPSGVRLALRTRATTVELDTLPTKRVYLGAPPRPDGVYDLLVDGRLTAQATLGDGNTVTVDLATGSAEHRTGPIGTVRFTGLPDGVKDVEIWLPHNETTELVALRTDAPVEPAPDRGRRVWLHHGSSISHGSDAASPSTTWPALAASLSGLELINLGLGGSALLDPFTARAMRDTPADLISVKIGINLVNADLMRLRAFGPAVHGFLDTIREGHPAAPLLVVSPIYCPIHEDTPGPGAFDFAALSTGKLRFRATGDPAERAAGKLTLGVIRDELARLVEQRRAEDPNLRYLDGRDLYGEADHAELPLPDGLHPDAATHRLIGERFAKLAAF
;
A
#
# COMPACT_ATOMS: atom_id res chain seq x y z
N MET A 1 -29.96 21.50 1.98
CA MET A 1 -30.08 20.89 0.63
C MET A 1 -28.70 20.41 0.24
N LEU A 2 -28.56 19.23 -0.37
CA LEU A 2 -27.27 18.71 -0.82
C LEU A 2 -27.01 19.10 -2.28
N ILE A 3 -25.75 19.41 -2.59
CA ILE A 3 -25.21 19.74 -3.91
C ILE A 3 -24.40 18.54 -4.38
N THR A 4 -24.72 18.00 -5.55
CA THR A 4 -23.88 16.98 -6.19
C THR A 4 -22.71 17.64 -6.91
N THR A 5 -21.49 17.26 -6.54
CA THR A 5 -20.26 17.74 -7.16
C THR A 5 -19.63 16.63 -8.00
N PRO A 6 -19.28 16.87 -9.28
CA PRO A 6 -18.55 15.89 -10.08
C PRO A 6 -17.20 15.53 -9.45
N ILE A 7 -16.94 14.24 -9.29
CA ILE A 7 -15.62 13.75 -8.87
C ILE A 7 -14.68 13.88 -10.09
N THR A 8 -13.54 14.53 -9.90
CA THR A 8 -12.52 14.74 -10.93
C THR A 8 -11.14 14.44 -10.37
N ALA A 9 -10.14 14.27 -11.25
CA ALA A 9 -8.76 14.07 -10.84
C ALA A 9 -8.23 15.21 -9.94
N ALA A 10 -8.74 16.43 -10.07
CA ALA A 10 -8.33 17.56 -9.23
C ALA A 10 -8.71 17.36 -7.74
N LEU A 11 -9.78 16.62 -7.46
CA LEU A 11 -10.22 16.28 -6.11
C LEU A 11 -9.51 15.05 -5.54
N LEU A 12 -8.71 14.34 -6.33
CA LEU A 12 -8.03 13.13 -5.89
C LEU A 12 -6.54 13.39 -5.64
N ARG A 13 -6.00 12.64 -4.68
CA ARG A 13 -4.57 12.58 -4.37
C ARG A 13 -4.16 11.11 -4.26
N GLY A 14 -2.95 10.78 -4.70
CA GLY A 14 -2.35 9.44 -4.58
C GLY A 14 -2.68 8.44 -5.70
N ALA A 15 -3.62 8.74 -6.60
CA ALA A 15 -3.93 7.90 -7.77
C ALA A 15 -3.06 8.31 -8.98
N LEU A 16 -2.62 7.32 -9.78
CA LEU A 16 -1.82 7.55 -11.00
C LEU A 16 -2.65 7.49 -12.29
N ASP A 17 -3.85 6.94 -12.21
CA ASP A 17 -4.79 6.89 -13.32
C ASP A 17 -6.24 6.82 -12.79
N LEU A 18 -7.20 7.21 -13.62
CA LEU A 18 -8.60 7.28 -13.24
C LEU A 18 -9.47 6.72 -14.36
N GLU A 19 -9.90 5.47 -14.18
CA GLU A 19 -10.73 4.77 -15.15
C GLU A 19 -12.20 5.18 -15.01
N ARG A 20 -12.88 5.42 -16.13
CA ARG A 20 -14.33 5.61 -16.14
C ARG A 20 -15.01 4.26 -16.31
N THR A 21 -15.80 3.87 -15.31
CA THR A 21 -16.57 2.63 -15.31
C THR A 21 -18.03 2.88 -15.70
N ALA A 22 -18.84 1.82 -15.70
CA ALA A 22 -20.29 1.94 -15.87
C ALA A 22 -20.99 2.67 -14.71
N HIS A 23 -20.37 2.70 -13.52
CA HIS A 23 -20.96 3.26 -12.31
C HIS A 23 -20.35 4.62 -11.91
N GLY A 24 -19.07 4.85 -12.21
CA GLY A 24 -18.36 6.05 -11.76
C GLY A 24 -16.90 6.07 -12.19
N LEU A 25 -16.02 6.34 -11.24
CA LEU A 25 -14.58 6.45 -11.44
C LEU A 25 -13.82 5.47 -10.56
N LEU A 26 -12.92 4.68 -11.14
CA LEU A 26 -12.02 3.78 -10.42
C LEU A 26 -10.60 4.37 -10.37
N PRO A 27 -10.12 4.80 -9.21
CA PRO A 27 -8.73 5.23 -9.06
C PRO A 27 -7.78 4.03 -9.13
N HIS A 28 -6.76 4.12 -9.97
CA HIS A 28 -5.69 3.13 -10.09
C HIS A 28 -4.38 3.68 -9.54
N ARG A 29 -3.61 2.81 -8.89
CA ARG A 29 -2.26 3.16 -8.39
C ARG A 29 -1.17 2.84 -9.39
N LEU A 30 -1.46 2.13 -10.48
CA LEU A 30 -0.56 2.00 -11.62
C LEU A 30 -1.18 2.63 -12.87
N PRO A 31 -0.39 3.24 -13.78
CA PRO A 31 -0.90 3.78 -15.04
C PRO A 31 -1.35 2.65 -15.98
N ALA A 32 -2.31 2.94 -16.88
CA ALA A 32 -2.91 1.94 -17.78
C ALA A 32 -1.87 1.11 -18.56
N ARG A 33 -0.82 1.76 -19.07
CA ARG A 33 0.28 1.08 -19.79
C ARG A 33 1.05 0.07 -18.93
N ALA A 34 1.13 0.26 -17.62
CA ALA A 34 1.78 -0.67 -16.70
C ALA A 34 0.86 -1.86 -16.42
N ARG A 35 -0.44 -1.59 -16.19
CA ARG A 35 -1.47 -2.63 -16.03
C ARG A 35 -1.52 -3.56 -17.23
N ALA A 36 -1.41 -3.02 -18.46
CA ALA A 36 -1.43 -3.81 -19.69
C ALA A 36 -0.25 -4.79 -19.86
N GLN A 37 0.80 -4.70 -19.04
CA GLN A 37 1.98 -5.57 -19.12
C GLN A 37 1.92 -6.80 -18.21
N SER A 38 0.86 -6.95 -17.42
CA SER A 38 0.68 -8.10 -16.53
C SER A 38 -0.78 -8.55 -16.52
N ALA A 39 -0.98 -9.87 -16.65
CA ALA A 39 -2.28 -10.51 -16.49
C ALA A 39 -2.46 -11.11 -15.08
N ASP A 40 -1.54 -10.82 -14.16
CA ASP A 40 -1.58 -11.35 -12.79
C ASP A 40 -2.75 -10.77 -12.00
N GLY A 41 -3.67 -11.64 -11.56
CA GLY A 41 -4.86 -11.25 -10.82
C GLY A 41 -4.55 -10.64 -9.45
N GLN A 42 -3.45 -11.07 -8.81
CA GLN A 42 -3.01 -10.50 -7.53
C GLN A 42 -2.58 -9.04 -7.69
N LEU A 43 -1.79 -8.73 -8.73
CA LEU A 43 -1.42 -7.35 -9.05
C LEU A 43 -2.63 -6.50 -9.44
N ALA A 44 -3.51 -7.00 -10.33
CA ALA A 44 -4.72 -6.29 -10.75
C ALA A 44 -5.63 -5.96 -9.56
N MET A 45 -5.73 -6.87 -8.59
CA MET A 45 -6.38 -6.59 -7.32
C MET A 45 -5.63 -5.50 -6.54
N ALA A 46 -4.35 -5.70 -6.26
CA ALA A 46 -3.62 -4.81 -5.36
C ALA A 46 -3.58 -3.37 -5.88
N GLU A 47 -3.35 -3.16 -7.18
CA GLU A 47 -3.20 -1.83 -7.76
C GLU A 47 -4.53 -1.04 -7.84
N SER A 48 -5.66 -1.75 -7.96
CA SER A 48 -7.01 -1.15 -7.97
C SER A 48 -7.56 -0.86 -6.57
N GLN A 49 -6.92 -1.33 -5.51
CA GLN A 49 -7.25 -0.95 -4.14
C GLN A 49 -6.63 0.43 -3.83
N PRO A 50 -7.40 1.41 -3.33
CA PRO A 50 -6.99 2.81 -3.22
C PRO A 50 -6.13 3.10 -1.98
N SER A 51 -5.17 2.22 -1.65
CA SER A 51 -4.26 2.45 -0.52
C SER A 51 -3.44 3.73 -0.70
N GLY A 52 -3.60 4.67 0.23
CA GLY A 52 -3.00 6.01 0.17
C GLY A 52 -3.73 7.01 -0.73
N VAL A 53 -4.78 6.60 -1.43
CA VAL A 53 -5.61 7.48 -2.26
C VAL A 53 -6.70 8.11 -1.40
N ARG A 54 -6.99 9.39 -1.68
CA ARG A 54 -7.99 10.15 -0.94
C ARG A 54 -8.62 11.25 -1.77
N LEU A 55 -9.86 11.59 -1.43
CA LEU A 55 -10.45 12.84 -1.88
C LEU A 55 -9.91 13.98 -1.01
N ALA A 56 -9.56 15.12 -1.61
CA ALA A 56 -9.04 16.30 -0.92
C ALA A 56 -9.82 17.55 -1.35
N LEU A 57 -10.59 18.09 -0.41
CA LEU A 57 -11.64 19.08 -0.63
C LEU A 57 -11.35 20.33 0.21
N ARG A 58 -11.75 21.51 -0.26
CA ARG A 58 -11.91 22.72 0.56
C ARG A 58 -13.36 23.15 0.54
N THR A 59 -13.99 23.23 1.71
CA THR A 59 -15.43 23.50 1.82
C THR A 59 -15.84 24.04 3.19
N ARG A 60 -17.02 24.67 3.26
CA ARG A 60 -17.71 24.96 4.51
C ARG A 60 -18.69 23.86 4.95
N ALA A 61 -18.86 22.81 4.16
CA ALA A 61 -19.89 21.79 4.35
C ALA A 61 -19.86 21.18 5.76
N THR A 62 -21.03 21.07 6.39
CA THR A 62 -21.20 20.38 7.67
C THR A 62 -21.63 18.93 7.48
N THR A 63 -22.07 18.60 6.26
CA THR A 63 -22.41 17.26 5.79
C THR A 63 -21.66 16.93 4.52
N VAL A 64 -21.02 15.76 4.48
CA VAL A 64 -20.38 15.20 3.28
C VAL A 64 -20.86 13.77 3.09
N GLU A 65 -21.31 13.45 1.88
CA GLU A 65 -21.70 12.11 1.45
C GLU A 65 -20.85 11.69 0.25
N LEU A 66 -20.40 10.44 0.27
CA LEU A 66 -19.72 9.81 -0.86
C LEU A 66 -20.42 8.50 -1.20
N ASP A 67 -20.98 8.44 -2.40
CA ASP A 67 -21.47 7.21 -2.98
C ASP A 67 -20.31 6.41 -3.56
N THR A 68 -20.25 5.14 -3.20
CA THR A 68 -19.21 4.23 -3.68
C THR A 68 -19.78 2.85 -3.98
N LEU A 69 -19.09 2.13 -4.86
CA LEU A 69 -19.31 0.70 -5.06
C LEU A 69 -18.01 -0.03 -4.70
N PRO A 70 -17.89 -0.55 -3.47
CA PRO A 70 -16.74 -1.34 -3.08
C PRO A 70 -16.82 -2.75 -3.66
N THR A 71 -15.67 -3.34 -3.98
CA THR A 71 -15.53 -4.76 -4.29
C THR A 71 -14.71 -5.42 -3.20
N LYS A 72 -15.35 -6.33 -2.46
CA LYS A 72 -14.79 -7.01 -1.28
C LYS A 72 -14.33 -8.41 -1.62
N ARG A 73 -13.34 -8.92 -0.87
CA ARG A 73 -12.81 -10.26 -1.09
C ARG A 73 -13.17 -11.16 0.08
N VAL A 74 -13.78 -12.30 -0.23
CA VAL A 74 -14.14 -13.35 0.73
C VAL A 74 -13.33 -14.58 0.37
N TYR A 75 -12.62 -15.15 1.34
CA TYR A 75 -11.87 -16.38 1.15
C TYR A 75 -12.61 -17.54 1.81
N LEU A 76 -13.03 -18.53 1.03
CA LEU A 76 -13.72 -19.70 1.56
C LEU A 76 -12.80 -20.46 2.51
N GLY A 77 -13.32 -20.78 3.70
CA GLY A 77 -12.55 -21.44 4.76
C GLY A 77 -11.65 -20.53 5.58
N ALA A 78 -11.59 -19.22 5.31
CA ALA A 78 -10.90 -18.25 6.14
C ALA A 78 -11.89 -17.39 6.96
N PRO A 79 -11.44 -16.78 8.07
CA PRO A 79 -12.23 -15.79 8.78
C PRO A 79 -12.67 -14.63 7.87
N PRO A 80 -13.85 -14.03 8.10
CA PRO A 80 -14.30 -12.89 7.33
C PRO A 80 -13.31 -11.74 7.49
N ARG A 81 -13.03 -11.04 6.38
CA ARG A 81 -12.23 -9.82 6.41
C ARG A 81 -13.11 -8.68 6.94
N PRO A 82 -12.54 -7.75 7.71
CA PRO A 82 -13.26 -6.53 8.08
C PRO A 82 -13.58 -5.72 6.83
N ASP A 83 -14.73 -5.06 6.86
CA ASP A 83 -15.11 -4.10 5.83
C ASP A 83 -14.12 -2.93 5.79
N GLY A 84 -14.06 -2.29 4.63
CA GLY A 84 -13.28 -1.10 4.38
C GLY A 84 -13.73 0.07 5.23
N VAL A 85 -12.74 0.78 5.77
CA VAL A 85 -12.96 1.99 6.57
C VAL A 85 -12.61 3.21 5.73
N TYR A 86 -13.47 4.22 5.80
CA TYR A 86 -13.27 5.56 5.25
C TYR A 86 -12.92 6.49 6.40
N ASP A 87 -11.70 7.03 6.39
CA ASP A 87 -11.29 8.03 7.38
C ASP A 87 -11.58 9.43 6.84
N LEU A 88 -12.38 10.22 7.57
CA LEU A 88 -12.56 11.64 7.30
C LEU A 88 -11.66 12.47 8.21
N LEU A 89 -10.74 13.21 7.60
CA LEU A 89 -9.87 14.17 8.27
C LEU A 89 -10.35 15.59 8.01
N VAL A 90 -10.34 16.43 9.03
CA VAL A 90 -10.53 17.89 8.93
C VAL A 90 -9.23 18.56 9.34
N ASP A 91 -8.65 19.36 8.46
CA ASP A 91 -7.39 20.07 8.67
C ASP A 91 -6.28 19.14 9.21
N GLY A 92 -6.20 17.93 8.63
CA GLY A 92 -5.23 16.89 8.98
C GLY A 92 -5.56 16.07 10.24
N ARG A 93 -6.70 16.28 10.89
CA ARG A 93 -7.11 15.56 12.10
C ARG A 93 -8.25 14.59 11.81
N LEU A 94 -8.08 13.32 12.19
CA LEU A 94 -9.14 12.31 12.11
C LEU A 94 -10.36 12.79 12.91
N THR A 95 -11.49 12.97 12.22
CA THR A 95 -12.71 13.57 12.78
C THR A 95 -13.86 12.58 12.80
N ALA A 96 -13.96 11.73 11.78
CA ALA A 96 -14.98 10.70 11.71
C ALA A 96 -14.50 9.50 10.90
N GLN A 97 -15.14 8.35 11.11
CA GLN A 97 -14.93 7.13 10.33
C GLN A 97 -16.27 6.58 9.90
N ALA A 98 -16.32 5.96 8.73
CA ALA A 98 -17.50 5.28 8.22
C ALA A 98 -17.10 3.99 7.49
N THR A 99 -18.05 3.08 7.34
CA THR A 99 -17.89 1.79 6.67
C THR A 99 -19.14 1.50 5.86
N LEU A 100 -19.00 0.76 4.76
CA LEU A 100 -20.12 0.23 3.99
C LEU A 100 -20.09 -1.29 4.06
N GLY A 101 -21.20 -1.90 4.47
CA GLY A 101 -21.36 -3.36 4.52
C GLY A 101 -21.69 -3.98 3.15
N ASP A 102 -22.40 -3.25 2.30
CA ASP A 102 -22.81 -3.71 0.97
C ASP A 102 -21.75 -3.42 -0.11
N GLY A 103 -21.93 -4.02 -1.29
CA GLY A 103 -21.10 -3.82 -2.47
C GLY A 103 -20.91 -5.11 -3.27
N ASN A 104 -20.03 -5.07 -4.26
CA ASN A 104 -19.62 -6.27 -4.99
C ASN A 104 -18.80 -7.18 -4.09
N THR A 105 -18.84 -8.49 -4.36
CA THR A 105 -18.03 -9.49 -3.67
C THR A 105 -17.33 -10.40 -4.67
N VAL A 106 -16.04 -10.65 -4.46
CA VAL A 106 -15.26 -11.71 -5.11
C VAL A 106 -14.99 -12.79 -4.07
N THR A 107 -15.64 -13.93 -4.21
CA THR A 107 -15.44 -15.10 -3.35
C THR A 107 -14.38 -16.00 -3.97
N VAL A 108 -13.27 -16.19 -3.27
CA VAL A 108 -12.13 -17.01 -3.71
C VAL A 108 -12.09 -18.31 -2.91
N ASP A 109 -12.07 -19.43 -3.61
CA ASP A 109 -11.79 -20.74 -3.02
C ASP A 109 -10.28 -20.96 -2.98
N LEU A 110 -9.70 -20.97 -1.78
CA LEU A 110 -8.26 -21.17 -1.60
C LEU A 110 -7.78 -22.58 -1.96
N ALA A 111 -8.68 -23.58 -2.00
CA ALA A 111 -8.33 -24.96 -2.35
C ALA A 111 -8.30 -25.17 -3.87
N THR A 112 -9.21 -24.53 -4.61
CA THR A 112 -9.33 -24.70 -6.07
C THR A 112 -8.76 -23.53 -6.87
N GLY A 113 -8.53 -22.38 -6.23
CA GLY A 113 -8.15 -21.13 -6.89
C GLY A 113 -9.29 -20.47 -7.68
N SER A 114 -10.50 -21.02 -7.62
CA SER A 114 -11.66 -20.45 -8.34
C SER A 114 -12.15 -19.17 -7.68
N ALA A 115 -12.73 -18.27 -8.48
CA ALA A 115 -13.30 -17.01 -8.01
C ALA A 115 -14.70 -16.79 -8.58
N GLU A 116 -15.66 -16.45 -7.72
CA GLU A 116 -17.03 -16.09 -8.08
C GLU A 116 -17.25 -14.60 -7.81
N HIS A 117 -17.74 -13.87 -8.82
CA HIS A 117 -18.08 -12.45 -8.67
C HIS A 117 -19.59 -12.27 -8.50
N ARG A 118 -20.00 -11.52 -7.48
CA ARG A 118 -21.37 -11.12 -7.22
C ARG A 118 -21.47 -9.60 -7.18
N THR A 119 -22.43 -9.05 -7.92
CA THR A 119 -22.69 -7.62 -7.91
C THR A 119 -23.54 -7.22 -6.71
N GLY A 120 -23.29 -6.04 -6.17
CA GLY A 120 -24.08 -5.44 -5.08
C GLY A 120 -24.48 -4.00 -5.39
N PRO A 121 -25.28 -3.38 -4.49
CA PRO A 121 -25.72 -2.01 -4.68
C PRO A 121 -24.61 -1.00 -4.39
N ILE A 122 -24.74 0.19 -4.98
CA ILE A 122 -23.99 1.38 -4.58
C ILE A 122 -24.43 1.78 -3.17
N GLY A 123 -23.48 2.08 -2.29
CA GLY A 123 -23.72 2.53 -0.92
C GLY A 123 -23.21 3.95 -0.69
N THR A 124 -23.76 4.63 0.32
CA THR A 124 -23.38 6.01 0.70
C THR A 124 -22.69 6.02 2.05
N VAL A 125 -21.43 6.43 2.11
CA VAL A 125 -20.85 6.86 3.40
C VAL A 125 -21.25 8.30 3.67
N ARG A 126 -21.73 8.56 4.88
CA ARG A 126 -22.25 9.88 5.27
C ARG A 126 -21.56 10.37 6.54
N PHE A 127 -21.02 11.57 6.47
CA PHE A 127 -20.41 12.28 7.59
C PHE A 127 -21.22 13.55 7.87
N THR A 128 -21.63 13.74 9.12
CA THR A 128 -22.42 14.91 9.58
C THR A 128 -21.79 15.54 10.80
N GLY A 129 -22.23 16.75 11.15
CA GLY A 129 -21.72 17.45 12.34
C GLY A 129 -20.29 17.94 12.19
N LEU A 130 -19.81 18.12 10.96
CA LEU A 130 -18.49 18.69 10.73
C LEU A 130 -18.50 20.19 11.12
N PRO A 131 -17.37 20.77 11.57
CA PRO A 131 -17.31 22.16 12.01
C PRO A 131 -17.83 23.14 10.95
N ASP A 132 -18.69 24.10 11.33
CA ASP A 132 -19.10 25.17 10.42
C ASP A 132 -17.94 26.18 10.26
N GLY A 133 -17.39 26.25 9.04
CA GLY A 133 -16.19 27.03 8.74
C GLY A 133 -15.48 26.48 7.50
N VAL A 134 -14.73 27.35 6.82
CA VAL A 134 -13.90 26.91 5.67
C VAL A 134 -12.77 26.06 6.20
N LYS A 135 -12.71 24.82 5.74
CA LYS A 135 -11.75 23.81 6.18
C LYS A 135 -11.30 22.95 5.01
N ASP A 136 -10.14 22.31 5.17
CA ASP A 136 -9.68 21.28 4.26
C ASP A 136 -10.20 19.92 4.78
N VAL A 137 -10.89 19.16 3.93
CA VAL A 137 -11.45 17.84 4.24
C VAL A 137 -10.76 16.80 3.38
N GLU A 138 -10.20 15.76 3.99
CA GLU A 138 -9.72 14.59 3.28
C GLU A 138 -10.59 13.37 3.60
N ILE A 139 -10.96 12.58 2.59
CA ILE A 139 -11.59 11.27 2.76
C ILE A 139 -10.61 10.23 2.26
N TRP A 140 -9.91 9.56 3.18
CA TRP A 140 -9.00 8.47 2.87
C TRP A 140 -9.79 7.20 2.56
N LEU A 141 -9.50 6.61 1.40
CA LEU A 141 -10.24 5.46 0.88
C LEU A 141 -9.72 4.15 1.47
N PRO A 142 -10.56 3.11 1.58
CA PRO A 142 -10.16 1.82 2.16
C PRO A 142 -8.99 1.18 1.41
N HIS A 143 -7.94 0.80 2.13
CA HIS A 143 -6.77 0.15 1.52
C HIS A 143 -7.02 -1.33 1.15
N ASN A 144 -8.05 -1.96 1.71
CA ASN A 144 -8.31 -3.41 1.67
C ASN A 144 -9.41 -3.82 0.68
N GLU A 145 -9.99 -2.88 -0.05
CA GLU A 145 -11.10 -3.11 -1.00
C GLU A 145 -10.87 -2.28 -2.27
N THR A 146 -11.38 -2.73 -3.41
CA THR A 146 -11.41 -1.87 -4.61
C THR A 146 -12.60 -0.93 -4.44
N THR A 147 -12.48 0.36 -4.72
CA THR A 147 -13.56 1.32 -4.48
C THR A 147 -13.82 2.17 -5.72
N GLU A 148 -14.95 1.94 -6.38
CA GLU A 148 -15.44 2.87 -7.40
C GLU A 148 -16.12 4.07 -6.73
N LEU A 149 -15.81 5.28 -7.21
CA LEU A 149 -16.34 6.54 -6.73
C LEU A 149 -17.49 6.99 -7.64
N VAL A 150 -18.70 7.11 -7.09
CA VAL A 150 -19.91 7.34 -7.88
C VAL A 150 -20.35 8.80 -7.83
N ALA A 151 -20.56 9.35 -6.63
CA ALA A 151 -21.03 10.72 -6.46
C ALA A 151 -20.56 11.33 -5.13
N LEU A 152 -20.17 12.61 -5.17
CA LEU A 152 -19.89 13.41 -3.98
C LEU A 152 -21.05 14.38 -3.76
N ARG A 153 -21.63 14.38 -2.56
CA ARG A 153 -22.71 15.31 -2.18
C ARG A 153 -22.36 16.06 -0.91
N THR A 154 -22.56 17.37 -0.90
CA THR A 154 -22.24 18.24 0.23
C THR A 154 -23.32 19.29 0.45
N ASP A 155 -23.50 19.78 1.68
CA ASP A 155 -24.47 20.86 1.98
C ASP A 155 -23.90 22.27 1.73
N ALA A 156 -22.65 22.37 1.25
CA ALA A 156 -22.02 23.59 0.76
C ALA A 156 -21.11 23.29 -0.45
N PRO A 157 -20.78 24.29 -1.29
CA PRO A 157 -19.88 24.10 -2.43
C PRO A 157 -18.51 23.52 -2.04
N VAL A 158 -17.91 22.78 -2.97
CA VAL A 158 -16.60 22.13 -2.83
C VAL A 158 -15.65 22.64 -3.89
N GLU A 159 -14.43 22.95 -3.47
CA GLU A 159 -13.29 23.21 -4.34
C GLU A 159 -12.20 22.16 -4.08
N PRO A 160 -11.29 21.89 -5.03
CA PRO A 160 -10.08 21.13 -4.72
C PRO A 160 -9.31 21.72 -3.55
N ALA A 161 -8.81 20.88 -2.64
CA ALA A 161 -7.91 21.36 -1.60
C ALA A 161 -6.68 22.02 -2.24
N PRO A 162 -6.26 23.21 -1.76
CA PRO A 162 -5.14 23.92 -2.35
C PRO A 162 -3.85 23.12 -2.18
N ASP A 163 -3.02 23.12 -3.22
CA ASP A 163 -1.65 22.64 -3.08
C ASP A 163 -0.86 23.65 -2.22
N ARG A 164 -0.35 23.18 -1.09
CA ARG A 164 0.44 23.98 -0.14
C ARG A 164 1.95 23.78 -0.32
N GLY A 165 2.37 23.16 -1.43
CA GLY A 165 3.77 22.90 -1.74
C GLY A 165 4.39 21.81 -0.87
N ARG A 166 3.59 20.81 -0.45
CA ARG A 166 4.13 19.65 0.27
C ARG A 166 5.01 18.86 -0.68
N ARG A 167 6.19 18.43 -0.21
CA ARG A 167 7.04 17.52 -0.97
C ARG A 167 6.29 16.21 -1.22
N VAL A 168 6.31 15.72 -2.45
CA VAL A 168 5.72 14.46 -2.87
C VAL A 168 6.65 13.31 -2.54
N TRP A 169 6.17 12.37 -1.74
CA TRP A 169 6.84 11.14 -1.42
C TRP A 169 6.21 9.97 -2.18
N LEU A 170 6.98 9.40 -3.11
CA LEU A 170 6.63 8.21 -3.85
C LEU A 170 7.23 6.98 -3.19
N HIS A 171 6.37 6.12 -2.66
CA HIS A 171 6.77 4.90 -1.96
C HIS A 171 6.37 3.65 -2.74
N HIS A 172 7.28 2.68 -2.88
CA HIS A 172 6.96 1.34 -3.36
C HIS A 172 7.27 0.30 -2.29
N GLY A 173 6.41 -0.71 -2.15
CA GLY A 173 6.61 -1.79 -1.20
C GLY A 173 5.59 -2.92 -1.33
N SER A 174 5.59 -3.84 -0.37
CA SER A 174 4.72 -5.02 -0.34
C SER A 174 3.37 -4.78 0.36
N SER A 175 2.68 -5.85 0.74
CA SER A 175 1.43 -5.85 1.54
C SER A 175 1.53 -5.05 2.84
N ILE A 176 2.71 -5.05 3.46
CA ILE A 176 2.99 -4.25 4.66
C ILE A 176 2.89 -2.75 4.34
N SER A 177 3.33 -2.33 3.16
CA SER A 177 3.24 -0.92 2.74
C SER A 177 1.89 -0.57 2.14
N HIS A 178 1.21 -1.57 1.57
CA HIS A 178 -0.20 -1.49 1.18
C HIS A 178 -1.10 -1.22 2.38
N GLY A 179 -0.77 -1.73 3.56
CA GLY A 179 -1.53 -1.50 4.80
C GLY A 179 -2.24 -2.73 5.34
N SER A 180 -1.87 -3.95 4.94
CA SER A 180 -2.44 -5.17 5.51
C SER A 180 -2.42 -5.13 7.04
N ASP A 181 -3.59 -5.31 7.66
CA ASP A 181 -3.81 -5.34 9.11
C ASP A 181 -3.56 -3.99 9.84
N ALA A 182 -3.41 -2.89 9.10
CA ALA A 182 -3.51 -1.55 9.67
C ALA A 182 -4.94 -1.28 10.18
N ALA A 183 -5.06 -0.45 11.22
CA ALA A 183 -6.37 -0.13 11.81
C ALA A 183 -7.30 0.61 10.84
N SER A 184 -6.76 1.48 9.97
CA SER A 184 -7.52 2.34 9.08
C SER A 184 -6.64 2.90 7.95
N PRO A 185 -7.19 3.45 6.86
CA PRO A 185 -6.38 3.90 5.73
C PRO A 185 -5.42 5.06 6.05
N SER A 186 -5.78 5.98 6.96
CA SER A 186 -4.88 7.08 7.37
C SER A 186 -3.80 6.64 8.37
N THR A 187 -3.85 5.39 8.85
CA THR A 187 -2.92 4.82 9.85
C THR A 187 -2.06 3.68 9.32
N THR A 188 -2.14 3.38 8.01
CA THR A 188 -1.11 2.57 7.35
C THR A 188 0.26 3.23 7.60
N TRP A 189 1.33 2.43 7.72
CA TRP A 189 2.62 3.00 8.15
C TRP A 189 3.12 4.09 7.18
N PRO A 190 2.94 4.00 5.83
CA PRO A 190 3.32 5.10 4.96
C PRO A 190 2.41 6.32 5.14
N ALA A 191 1.10 6.15 5.31
CA ALA A 191 0.18 7.28 5.53
C ALA A 191 0.51 8.03 6.83
N LEU A 192 0.76 7.28 7.91
CA LEU A 192 1.17 7.85 9.20
C LEU A 192 2.51 8.58 9.08
N ALA A 193 3.52 7.95 8.46
CA ALA A 193 4.83 8.58 8.29
C ALA A 193 4.77 9.86 7.44
N ALA A 194 3.96 9.85 6.38
CA ALA A 194 3.73 11.02 5.52
C ALA A 194 3.05 12.16 6.27
N SER A 195 2.06 11.83 7.11
CA SER A 195 1.39 12.81 7.98
C SER A 195 2.37 13.44 8.99
N LEU A 196 3.15 12.62 9.69
CA LEU A 196 4.15 13.07 10.67
C LEU A 196 5.26 13.92 10.04
N SER A 197 5.56 13.69 8.76
CA SER A 197 6.65 14.37 8.04
C SER A 197 6.16 15.51 7.13
N GLY A 198 4.86 15.79 7.09
CA GLY A 198 4.28 16.83 6.22
C GLY A 198 4.40 16.53 4.71
N LEU A 199 4.48 15.25 4.31
CA LEU A 199 4.70 14.82 2.92
C LEU A 199 3.41 14.41 2.20
N GLU A 200 3.32 14.69 0.90
CA GLU A 200 2.23 14.23 0.06
C GLU A 200 2.52 12.80 -0.44
N LEU A 201 1.76 11.81 0.05
CA LEU A 201 2.02 10.40 -0.24
C LEU A 201 1.43 9.95 -1.59
N ILE A 202 2.27 9.29 -2.39
CA ILE A 202 1.83 8.38 -3.46
C ILE A 202 2.30 6.97 -3.06
N ASN A 203 1.35 6.11 -2.70
CA ASN A 203 1.65 4.78 -2.18
C ASN A 203 1.50 3.70 -3.27
N LEU A 204 2.62 3.18 -3.76
CA LEU A 204 2.72 2.00 -4.62
C LEU A 204 3.11 0.75 -3.81
N GLY A 205 2.61 0.64 -2.58
CA GLY A 205 2.59 -0.59 -1.82
C GLY A 205 1.63 -1.58 -2.48
N LEU A 206 2.13 -2.61 -3.15
CA LEU A 206 1.34 -3.57 -3.93
C LEU A 206 1.36 -4.92 -3.23
N GLY A 207 0.29 -5.22 -2.48
CA GLY A 207 0.16 -6.45 -1.71
C GLY A 207 0.40 -7.71 -2.54
N GLY A 208 1.41 -8.49 -2.17
CA GLY A 208 1.76 -9.74 -2.87
C GLY A 208 2.52 -9.54 -4.19
N SER A 209 2.66 -8.32 -4.69
CA SER A 209 3.13 -8.03 -6.05
C SER A 209 4.31 -7.05 -6.09
N ALA A 210 5.04 -6.86 -5.00
CA ALA A 210 6.30 -6.10 -4.99
C ALA A 210 7.47 -6.97 -5.51
N LEU A 211 7.47 -7.25 -6.82
CA LEU A 211 8.31 -8.29 -7.44
C LEU A 211 9.47 -7.76 -8.30
N LEU A 212 9.83 -6.48 -8.16
CA LEU A 212 10.80 -5.78 -9.01
C LEU A 212 10.38 -5.71 -10.49
N ASP A 213 9.08 -5.60 -10.73
CA ASP A 213 8.54 -5.51 -12.08
C ASP A 213 9.08 -4.27 -12.83
N PRO A 214 9.64 -4.44 -14.05
CA PRO A 214 10.14 -3.30 -14.83
C PRO A 214 9.06 -2.27 -15.18
N PHE A 215 7.81 -2.68 -15.32
CA PHE A 215 6.70 -1.75 -15.59
C PHE A 215 6.38 -0.89 -14.36
N THR A 216 6.59 -1.39 -13.14
CA THR A 216 6.45 -0.62 -11.90
C THR A 216 7.58 0.39 -11.77
N ALA A 217 8.83 0.00 -12.09
CA ALA A 217 9.96 0.94 -12.13
C ALA A 217 9.71 2.09 -13.12
N ARG A 218 9.20 1.78 -14.33
CA ARG A 218 8.82 2.80 -15.33
C ARG A 218 7.64 3.67 -14.89
N ALA A 219 6.68 3.11 -14.15
CA ALA A 219 5.63 3.91 -13.55
C ALA A 219 6.22 4.90 -12.53
N MET A 220 7.13 4.45 -11.67
CA MET A 220 7.80 5.32 -10.70
C MET A 220 8.66 6.39 -11.37
N ARG A 221 9.40 6.03 -12.42
CA ARG A 221 10.22 6.95 -13.24
C ARG A 221 9.39 8.13 -13.76
N ASP A 222 8.20 7.85 -14.27
CA ASP A 222 7.37 8.85 -14.94
C ASP A 222 6.39 9.57 -13.98
N THR A 223 6.31 9.14 -12.72
CA THR A 223 5.53 9.80 -11.66
C THR A 223 6.35 10.90 -11.01
N PRO A 224 5.91 12.17 -11.02
CA PRO A 224 6.59 13.25 -10.32
C PRO A 224 6.72 12.97 -8.82
N ALA A 225 7.93 13.14 -8.27
CA ALA A 225 8.21 12.91 -6.87
C ALA A 225 9.42 13.76 -6.42
N ASP A 226 9.36 14.30 -5.21
CA ASP A 226 10.50 14.97 -4.59
C ASP A 226 11.38 13.97 -3.83
N LEU A 227 10.77 12.91 -3.31
CA LEU A 227 11.39 11.89 -2.46
C LEU A 227 10.91 10.52 -2.89
N ILE A 228 11.81 9.54 -2.97
CA ILE A 228 11.49 8.19 -3.40
C ILE A 228 11.96 7.19 -2.37
N SER A 229 11.15 6.17 -2.11
CA SER A 229 11.61 5.00 -1.36
C SER A 229 11.11 3.71 -1.97
N VAL A 230 11.97 2.69 -1.97
CA VAL A 230 11.68 1.35 -2.50
C VAL A 230 11.95 0.32 -1.41
N LYS A 231 10.90 -0.34 -0.93
CA LYS A 231 11.00 -1.41 0.07
C LYS A 231 10.94 -2.78 -0.61
N ILE A 232 12.07 -3.48 -0.67
CA ILE A 232 12.26 -4.66 -1.51
C ILE A 232 12.47 -5.90 -0.62
N GLY A 233 11.72 -6.98 -0.87
CA GLY A 233 12.16 -8.33 -0.48
C GLY A 233 11.08 -9.35 -0.17
N ILE A 234 10.17 -9.10 0.77
CA ILE A 234 9.27 -10.17 1.28
C ILE A 234 8.48 -10.90 0.19
N ASN A 235 7.99 -10.20 -0.84
CA ASN A 235 7.25 -10.87 -1.93
C ASN A 235 8.15 -11.70 -2.85
N LEU A 236 9.42 -11.30 -3.04
CA LEU A 236 10.40 -12.09 -3.78
C LEU A 236 10.69 -13.42 -3.09
N VAL A 237 10.79 -13.40 -1.75
CA VAL A 237 10.98 -14.60 -0.93
C VAL A 237 9.71 -15.44 -0.92
N ASN A 238 8.54 -14.86 -0.61
CA ASN A 238 7.27 -15.58 -0.55
C ASN A 238 6.97 -16.34 -1.86
N ALA A 239 7.30 -15.76 -3.01
CA ALA A 239 7.06 -16.38 -4.32
C ALA A 239 8.15 -17.36 -4.77
N ASP A 240 9.27 -17.49 -4.03
CA ASP A 240 10.50 -18.13 -4.51
C ASP A 240 10.92 -17.64 -5.91
N LEU A 241 10.73 -16.34 -6.19
CA LEU A 241 10.65 -15.82 -7.55
C LEU A 241 11.97 -15.94 -8.32
N MET A 242 13.08 -15.75 -7.62
CA MET A 242 14.39 -15.67 -8.23
C MET A 242 15.49 -16.14 -7.28
N ARG A 243 16.69 -16.34 -7.85
CA ARG A 243 17.91 -16.68 -7.12
C ARG A 243 18.78 -15.44 -6.96
N LEU A 244 19.71 -15.48 -6.00
CA LEU A 244 20.65 -14.38 -5.71
C LEU A 244 21.35 -13.83 -6.96
N ARG A 245 21.73 -14.71 -7.90
CA ARG A 245 22.37 -14.32 -9.15
C ARG A 245 21.54 -13.38 -10.02
N ALA A 246 20.21 -13.48 -9.98
CA ALA A 246 19.29 -12.63 -10.72
C ALA A 246 18.85 -11.40 -9.91
N PHE A 247 18.84 -11.51 -8.58
CA PHE A 247 18.39 -10.45 -7.68
C PHE A 247 19.20 -9.16 -7.80
N GLY A 248 20.54 -9.23 -7.69
CA GLY A 248 21.39 -8.06 -7.80
C GLY A 248 21.16 -7.25 -9.10
N PRO A 249 21.27 -7.87 -10.30
CA PRO A 249 20.97 -7.20 -11.56
C PRO A 249 19.54 -6.64 -11.66
N ALA A 250 18.53 -7.34 -11.13
CA ALA A 250 17.15 -6.85 -11.13
C ALA A 250 17.01 -5.57 -10.27
N VAL A 251 17.65 -5.53 -9.09
CA VAL A 251 17.68 -4.33 -8.24
C VAL A 251 18.39 -3.18 -8.96
N HIS A 252 19.55 -3.42 -9.58
CA HIS A 252 20.23 -2.39 -10.38
C HIS A 252 19.32 -1.82 -11.46
N GLY A 253 18.71 -2.67 -12.30
CA GLY A 253 17.83 -2.22 -13.37
C GLY A 253 16.60 -1.44 -12.86
N PHE A 254 16.02 -1.86 -11.73
CA PHE A 254 14.91 -1.15 -11.09
C PHE A 254 15.31 0.26 -10.64
N LEU A 255 16.46 0.38 -9.96
CA LEU A 255 16.99 1.66 -9.48
C LEU A 255 17.43 2.58 -10.62
N ASP A 256 18.08 2.03 -11.65
CA ASP A 256 18.53 2.76 -12.83
C ASP A 256 17.33 3.34 -13.59
N THR A 257 16.28 2.53 -13.77
CA THR A 257 15.03 3.00 -14.39
C THR A 257 14.42 4.15 -13.60
N ILE A 258 14.42 4.12 -12.25
CA ILE A 258 13.92 5.26 -11.46
C ILE A 258 14.82 6.49 -11.68
N ARG A 259 16.14 6.32 -11.69
CA ARG A 259 17.12 7.40 -11.87
C ARG A 259 17.03 8.07 -13.23
N GLU A 260 16.60 7.37 -14.28
CA GLU A 260 16.31 7.98 -15.59
C GLU A 260 15.28 9.13 -15.51
N GLY A 261 14.31 9.03 -14.59
CA GLY A 261 13.27 10.05 -14.38
C GLY A 261 13.57 10.97 -13.21
N HIS A 262 14.38 10.51 -12.26
CA HIS A 262 14.71 11.21 -11.01
C HIS A 262 16.22 11.26 -10.75
N PRO A 263 17.00 12.00 -11.55
CA PRO A 263 18.46 11.94 -11.50
C PRO A 263 19.07 12.37 -10.17
N ALA A 264 18.40 13.28 -9.44
CA ALA A 264 18.92 13.90 -8.22
C ALA A 264 18.00 13.76 -6.99
N ALA A 265 16.78 13.20 -7.12
CA ALA A 265 15.88 13.07 -5.99
C ALA A 265 16.47 12.13 -4.91
N PRO A 266 16.32 12.41 -3.60
CA PRO A 266 16.65 11.43 -2.57
C PRO A 266 15.94 10.10 -2.81
N LEU A 267 16.71 9.02 -2.90
CA LEU A 267 16.18 7.67 -3.12
C LEU A 267 16.63 6.75 -1.99
N LEU A 268 15.65 6.28 -1.21
CA LEU A 268 15.87 5.42 -0.06
C LEU A 268 15.50 3.97 -0.39
N VAL A 269 16.50 3.09 -0.42
CA VAL A 269 16.29 1.64 -0.46
C VAL A 269 16.06 1.15 0.95
N VAL A 270 14.90 0.55 1.19
CA VAL A 270 14.50 -0.01 2.49
C VAL A 270 14.51 -1.52 2.36
N SER A 271 15.26 -2.21 3.21
CA SER A 271 15.25 -3.67 3.23
C SER A 271 14.01 -4.22 3.97
N PRO A 272 13.75 -5.54 3.93
CA PRO A 272 12.63 -6.12 4.67
C PRO A 272 12.75 -5.89 6.18
N ILE A 273 11.60 -5.72 6.83
CA ILE A 273 11.51 -5.80 8.29
C ILE A 273 11.72 -7.26 8.74
N TYR A 274 11.98 -7.45 10.02
CA TYR A 274 12.08 -8.79 10.59
C TYR A 274 10.77 -9.58 10.42
N CYS A 275 10.87 -10.82 9.93
CA CYS A 275 9.73 -11.73 9.79
C CYS A 275 10.22 -13.18 9.99
N PRO A 276 9.94 -13.79 11.15
CA PRO A 276 10.58 -15.05 11.57
C PRO A 276 10.51 -16.17 10.53
N ILE A 277 9.38 -16.29 9.83
CA ILE A 277 9.17 -17.40 8.89
C ILE A 277 10.14 -17.36 7.70
N HIS A 278 10.72 -16.20 7.38
CA HIS A 278 11.61 -16.02 6.23
C HIS A 278 13.00 -15.43 6.54
N GLU A 279 13.37 -15.30 7.82
CA GLU A 279 14.72 -14.83 8.19
C GLU A 279 15.81 -15.74 7.60
N ASP A 280 15.67 -17.05 7.84
CA ASP A 280 16.63 -18.08 7.42
C ASP A 280 16.03 -19.15 6.50
N THR A 281 14.71 -19.13 6.29
CA THR A 281 14.01 -20.12 5.46
C THR A 281 13.52 -19.45 4.17
N PRO A 282 13.92 -19.95 2.98
CA PRO A 282 13.43 -19.41 1.73
C PRO A 282 11.94 -19.73 1.53
N GLY A 283 11.34 -19.12 0.52
CA GLY A 283 10.00 -19.51 0.09
C GLY A 283 9.94 -20.88 -0.61
N PRO A 284 8.74 -21.27 -1.05
CA PRO A 284 7.52 -20.45 -1.04
C PRO A 284 6.93 -20.16 0.35
N GLY A 285 6.16 -19.09 0.45
CA GLY A 285 5.24 -18.84 1.56
C GLY A 285 3.89 -19.51 1.27
N ALA A 286 3.22 -20.03 2.30
CA ALA A 286 1.92 -20.68 2.17
C ALA A 286 1.01 -20.39 3.36
N PHE A 287 -0.30 -20.56 3.16
CA PHE A 287 -1.24 -20.65 4.28
C PHE A 287 -0.90 -21.84 5.18
N ASP A 288 -0.99 -21.64 6.48
CA ASP A 288 -1.00 -22.73 7.45
C ASP A 288 -2.42 -23.32 7.51
N PHE A 289 -2.67 -24.35 6.70
CA PHE A 289 -3.97 -25.01 6.66
C PHE A 289 -4.37 -25.66 7.99
N ALA A 290 -3.41 -26.05 8.84
CA ALA A 290 -3.71 -26.56 10.17
C ALA A 290 -4.27 -25.44 11.06
N ALA A 291 -3.63 -24.27 11.08
CA ALA A 291 -4.17 -23.10 11.75
C ALA A 291 -5.54 -22.68 11.16
N LEU A 292 -5.66 -22.67 9.83
CA LEU A 292 -6.88 -22.27 9.13
C LEU A 292 -8.07 -23.17 9.49
N SER A 293 -7.86 -24.49 9.62
CA SER A 293 -8.87 -25.45 10.06
C SER A 293 -9.44 -25.17 11.46
N THR A 294 -8.71 -24.38 12.27
CA THR A 294 -9.14 -23.93 13.59
C THR A 294 -9.62 -22.47 13.60
N GLY A 295 -9.87 -21.89 12.43
CA GLY A 295 -10.33 -20.52 12.25
C GLY A 295 -9.24 -19.46 12.42
N LYS A 296 -7.96 -19.83 12.33
CA LYS A 296 -6.83 -18.90 12.47
C LYS A 296 -6.12 -18.71 11.14
N LEU A 297 -6.06 -17.46 10.67
CA LEU A 297 -5.25 -17.10 9.51
C LEU A 297 -3.77 -17.02 9.93
N ARG A 298 -2.93 -17.89 9.38
CA ARG A 298 -1.48 -17.85 9.59
C ARG A 298 -0.74 -18.24 8.32
N PHE A 299 0.50 -17.80 8.22
CA PHE A 299 1.42 -18.10 7.15
C PHE A 299 2.62 -18.89 7.66
N ARG A 300 3.22 -19.68 6.77
CA ARG A 300 4.47 -20.42 7.00
C ARG A 300 5.33 -20.42 5.76
N ALA A 301 6.64 -20.49 5.94
CA ALA A 301 7.56 -20.86 4.87
C ALA A 301 7.53 -22.38 4.65
N THR A 302 7.68 -22.80 3.40
CA THR A 302 7.72 -24.22 3.01
C THR A 302 9.03 -24.62 2.33
N GLY A 303 9.95 -23.67 2.13
CA GLY A 303 11.27 -23.93 1.57
C GLY A 303 12.21 -24.63 2.55
N ASP A 304 13.31 -25.18 2.02
CA ASP A 304 14.38 -25.79 2.82
C ASP A 304 15.52 -24.78 3.06
N PRO A 305 15.88 -24.47 4.32
CA PRO A 305 17.01 -23.58 4.65
C PRO A 305 18.34 -23.98 3.98
N ALA A 306 18.57 -25.27 3.71
CA ALA A 306 19.79 -25.74 3.06
C ALA A 306 19.92 -25.22 1.62
N GLU A 307 18.80 -24.91 0.95
CA GLU A 307 18.78 -24.42 -0.42
C GLU A 307 19.30 -22.97 -0.54
N ARG A 308 19.55 -22.28 0.57
CA ARG A 308 20.29 -21.00 0.57
C ARG A 308 21.65 -21.14 -0.10
N ALA A 309 22.33 -22.28 0.07
CA ALA A 309 23.61 -22.56 -0.59
C ALA A 309 23.49 -22.62 -2.12
N ALA A 310 22.29 -22.94 -2.64
CA ALA A 310 21.97 -22.91 -4.07
C ALA A 310 21.47 -21.53 -4.55
N GLY A 311 21.56 -20.50 -3.70
CA GLY A 311 21.20 -19.12 -4.02
C GLY A 311 19.71 -18.81 -3.87
N LYS A 312 18.93 -19.62 -3.14
CA LYS A 312 17.58 -19.20 -2.73
C LYS A 312 17.67 -17.98 -1.81
N LEU A 313 16.69 -17.10 -1.93
CA LEU A 313 16.63 -15.86 -1.15
C LEU A 313 15.92 -16.09 0.18
N THR A 314 16.51 -15.56 1.24
CA THR A 314 15.87 -15.32 2.55
C THR A 314 15.88 -13.81 2.81
N LEU A 315 15.18 -13.35 3.85
CA LEU A 315 15.23 -11.93 4.22
C LEU A 315 16.64 -11.50 4.66
N GLY A 316 17.37 -12.39 5.34
CA GLY A 316 18.79 -12.17 5.64
C GLY A 316 19.63 -11.91 4.39
N VAL A 317 19.55 -12.80 3.41
CA VAL A 317 20.29 -12.67 2.14
C VAL A 317 19.92 -11.37 1.40
N ILE A 318 18.64 -11.02 1.36
CA ILE A 318 18.19 -9.78 0.70
C ILE A 318 18.70 -8.54 1.45
N ARG A 319 18.65 -8.52 2.79
CA ARG A 319 19.16 -7.38 3.58
C ARG A 319 20.64 -7.14 3.29
N ASP A 320 21.45 -8.20 3.31
CA ASP A 320 22.90 -8.13 3.07
C ASP A 320 23.22 -7.64 1.65
N GLU A 321 22.53 -8.18 0.64
CA GLU A 321 22.78 -7.84 -0.76
C GLU A 321 22.33 -6.40 -1.08
N LEU A 322 21.20 -5.94 -0.54
CA LEU A 322 20.75 -4.55 -0.71
C LEU A 322 21.72 -3.57 -0.03
N ALA A 323 22.20 -3.87 1.18
CA ALA A 323 23.16 -3.03 1.88
C ALA A 323 24.48 -2.91 1.08
N ARG A 324 25.00 -4.06 0.61
CA ARG A 324 26.21 -4.13 -0.21
C ARG A 324 26.07 -3.35 -1.51
N LEU A 325 24.96 -3.55 -2.23
CA LEU A 325 24.70 -2.89 -3.52
C LEU A 325 24.59 -1.37 -3.36
N VAL A 326 23.85 -0.91 -2.35
CA VAL A 326 23.71 0.53 -2.11
C VAL A 326 25.05 1.13 -1.73
N GLU A 327 25.79 0.53 -0.80
CA GLU A 327 27.11 1.04 -0.39
C GLU A 327 28.07 1.19 -1.59
N GLN A 328 28.12 0.21 -2.48
CA GLN A 328 28.92 0.30 -3.70
C GLN A 328 28.50 1.46 -4.60
N ARG A 329 27.19 1.68 -4.76
CA ARG A 329 26.65 2.73 -5.62
C ARG A 329 26.78 4.14 -5.05
N ARG A 330 26.92 4.30 -3.73
CA ARG A 330 26.98 5.62 -3.08
C ARG A 330 28.14 6.50 -3.54
N ALA A 331 29.22 5.90 -4.04
CA ALA A 331 30.34 6.63 -4.63
C ALA A 331 29.93 7.42 -5.90
N GLU A 332 28.97 6.91 -6.66
CA GLU A 332 28.50 7.50 -7.92
C GLU A 332 27.13 8.18 -7.78
N ASP A 333 26.34 7.77 -6.77
CA ASP A 333 25.01 8.32 -6.47
C ASP A 333 24.93 8.72 -4.98
N PRO A 334 25.32 9.95 -4.61
CA PRO A 334 25.30 10.41 -3.22
C PRO A 334 23.88 10.56 -2.65
N ASN A 335 22.86 10.56 -3.52
CA ASN A 335 21.44 10.66 -3.13
C ASN A 335 20.79 9.29 -2.92
N LEU A 336 21.52 8.20 -3.15
CA LEU A 336 21.10 6.84 -2.81
C LEU A 336 21.43 6.55 -1.34
N ARG A 337 20.43 6.09 -0.59
CA ARG A 337 20.58 5.74 0.83
C ARG A 337 19.97 4.38 1.10
N TYR A 338 20.50 3.73 2.13
CA TYR A 338 20.00 2.46 2.64
C TYR A 338 19.40 2.67 4.03
N LEU A 339 18.26 2.03 4.30
CA LEU A 339 17.68 1.89 5.62
C LEU A 339 17.44 0.40 5.89
N ASP A 340 18.04 -0.12 6.96
CA ASP A 340 17.78 -1.49 7.39
C ASP A 340 16.34 -1.57 7.92
N GLY A 341 15.52 -2.45 7.34
CA GLY A 341 14.14 -2.65 7.77
C GLY A 341 14.02 -3.08 9.23
N ARG A 342 15.07 -3.67 9.82
CA ARG A 342 15.11 -4.04 11.24
C ARG A 342 15.16 -2.84 12.17
N ASP A 343 15.61 -1.67 11.70
CA ASP A 343 15.53 -0.42 12.46
C ASP A 343 14.09 0.10 12.54
N LEU A 344 13.20 -0.36 11.65
CA LEU A 344 11.77 -0.07 11.71
C LEU A 344 11.03 -1.10 12.58
N TYR A 345 11.33 -2.38 12.38
CA TYR A 345 10.79 -3.49 13.17
C TYR A 345 11.75 -4.68 13.12
N GLY A 346 12.39 -4.96 14.26
CA GLY A 346 13.40 -5.99 14.45
C GLY A 346 12.94 -7.15 15.35
N GLU A 347 13.88 -8.05 15.65
CA GLU A 347 13.62 -9.23 16.50
C GLU A 347 13.15 -8.86 17.92
N ALA A 348 13.74 -7.82 18.52
CA ALA A 348 13.33 -7.32 19.84
C ALA A 348 11.89 -6.79 19.83
N ASP A 349 11.51 -6.06 18.77
CA ASP A 349 10.15 -5.56 18.62
C ASP A 349 9.16 -6.72 18.42
N HIS A 350 9.56 -7.77 17.69
CA HIS A 350 8.74 -8.96 17.50
C HIS A 350 8.47 -9.71 18.82
N ALA A 351 9.39 -9.69 19.77
CA ALA A 351 9.16 -10.28 21.09
C ALA A 351 8.05 -9.55 21.87
N GLU A 352 7.88 -8.24 21.65
CA GLU A 352 6.88 -7.40 22.31
C GLU A 352 5.57 -7.30 21.51
N LEU A 353 5.68 -7.20 20.19
CA LEU A 353 4.62 -7.01 19.21
C LEU A 353 4.73 -8.09 18.12
N PRO A 354 4.38 -9.36 18.41
CA PRO A 354 4.51 -10.45 17.45
C PRO A 354 3.57 -10.28 16.27
N LEU A 355 3.99 -10.75 15.09
CA LEU A 355 3.13 -10.74 13.89
C LEU A 355 1.96 -11.73 14.08
N PRO A 356 0.69 -11.28 14.11
CA PRO A 356 -0.45 -12.12 14.48
C PRO A 356 -0.64 -13.34 13.56
N ASP A 357 -0.42 -13.16 12.26
CA ASP A 357 -0.51 -14.20 11.24
C ASP A 357 0.87 -14.79 10.87
N GLY A 358 1.95 -14.32 11.53
CA GLY A 358 3.33 -14.69 11.24
C GLY A 358 3.99 -13.92 10.08
N LEU A 359 3.29 -12.98 9.44
CA LEU A 359 3.76 -12.27 8.24
C LEU A 359 3.50 -10.75 8.27
N HIS A 360 2.31 -10.31 8.68
CA HIS A 360 1.89 -8.91 8.61
C HIS A 360 1.90 -8.24 9.98
N PRO A 361 2.36 -6.98 10.07
CA PRO A 361 2.28 -6.19 11.29
C PRO A 361 0.82 -5.83 11.58
N ASP A 362 0.43 -5.89 12.85
CA ASP A 362 -0.88 -5.39 13.29
C ASP A 362 -0.91 -3.85 13.36
N ALA A 363 -2.04 -3.29 13.79
CA ALA A 363 -2.23 -1.85 13.93
C ALA A 363 -1.17 -1.17 14.84
N ALA A 364 -0.79 -1.80 15.95
CA ALA A 364 0.21 -1.23 16.87
C ALA A 364 1.60 -1.23 16.23
N THR A 365 1.94 -2.31 15.54
CA THR A 365 3.21 -2.47 14.83
C THR A 365 3.29 -1.53 13.62
N HIS A 366 2.19 -1.31 12.90
CA HIS A 366 2.08 -0.29 11.86
C HIS A 366 2.40 1.11 12.36
N ARG A 367 1.89 1.48 13.54
CA ARG A 367 2.21 2.75 14.19
C ARG A 367 3.70 2.86 14.51
N LEU A 368 4.28 1.82 15.13
CA LEU A 368 5.71 1.77 15.46
C LEU A 368 6.58 2.00 14.22
N ILE A 369 6.30 1.27 13.14
CA ILE A 369 7.02 1.38 11.87
C ILE A 369 6.88 2.80 11.29
N GLY A 370 5.66 3.37 11.28
CA GLY A 370 5.41 4.71 10.74
C GLY A 370 6.15 5.81 11.51
N GLU A 371 6.12 5.76 12.84
CA GLU A 371 6.81 6.72 13.71
C GLU A 371 8.33 6.62 13.59
N ARG A 372 8.88 5.41 13.49
CA ARG A 372 10.33 5.21 13.28
C ARG A 372 10.75 5.64 11.89
N PHE A 373 9.97 5.31 10.86
CA PHE A 373 10.28 5.74 9.49
C PHE A 373 10.32 7.27 9.37
N ALA A 374 9.33 7.97 9.95
CA ALA A 374 9.31 9.44 9.96
C ALA A 374 10.57 10.05 10.61
N LYS A 375 11.15 9.38 11.62
CA LYS A 375 12.38 9.83 12.28
C LYS A 375 13.65 9.48 11.48
N LEU A 376 13.69 8.29 10.87
CA LEU A 376 14.90 7.71 10.29
C LEU A 376 15.10 8.03 8.80
N ALA A 377 14.04 8.22 8.03
CA ALA A 377 14.15 8.39 6.58
C ALA A 377 14.90 9.67 6.17
N ALA A 378 14.96 10.67 7.07
CA ALA A 378 15.76 11.90 6.97
C ALA A 378 15.86 12.45 5.53
N PHE A 379 14.70 12.76 4.95
CA PHE A 379 14.54 13.30 3.59
C PHE A 379 14.71 14.82 3.49
#